data_AF-A0A6J5YCQ3-F1
#
_entry.id   AF-A0A6J5YCQ3-F1
#
_cell.length_a   1.000
_cell.length_b   1.000
_cell.length_c   1.000
_cell.angle_alpha   90.00
_cell.angle_beta   90.00
_cell.angle_gamma   90.00
#
_symmetry.space_group_name_H-M   'P 1'
#
loop_
_entity.id
_entity.type
_entity.pdbx_description
1 polymer ?
#
loop_
_entity_poly.entity_id
_entity_poly.type
_entity_poly.pdbx_seq_one_letter_code
_entity_poly.pdbx_strand_id
1 'polypeptide(L)'
;MNTTDAHTTSHPERIEIPAATAPLDAIALQRVIGAVVGGAVADALGAPFEFGPAMAYRERFPTPVLGGIGELIGGGHFGWAPGEFTDDTQMAIALSESVIECRGFDATDVWQRFVTWRHTAADCGTLTATALRSTTHAGAAREAHRLIGRSAANGALMRVVGLACAFSLGDEQTLIAAARAQAALTHHDPAAGWGAAIAAALIRRAIHGEDPIAAIPSVLEQVASVDPVQHDEFAALLDARWEPNLSAGPSNGTVWGCLAQAVWALRTTDTFADAVIAAINLGGDTDTVATVVGAIAGARDSVQGIPSRWLAYVHGTVGTADGAQHYDNAALQDMARRLVGRSPVPATNTETPAGPIEVAPGLHAADLLGASTVPTDWAVISLCRTHGRFTSHPVRRELFMIDQSGPANADLEAALRDAVEAIEALLTEGHRVVVHCHGGRSRTGLVLKAWAMRTHQFTEREAHQWLSERWSRYEDYQASFVELLRAQ
;
A
#
# COMPACT_ATOMS: atom_id res chain seq x y z
N MET A 1 -1.54 -15.56 47.91
CA MET A 1 -2.47 -14.42 47.81
C MET A 1 -2.92 -14.35 46.37
N ASN A 2 -4.20 -14.62 46.13
CA ASN A 2 -4.82 -14.50 44.80
C ASN A 2 -4.78 -13.03 44.39
N THR A 3 -3.98 -12.71 43.38
CA THR A 3 -4.18 -11.50 42.58
C THR A 3 -5.36 -11.77 41.67
N THR A 4 -6.48 -11.14 41.98
CA THR A 4 -7.67 -11.06 41.15
C THR A 4 -7.30 -10.49 39.77
N ASP A 5 -7.50 -11.29 38.71
CA ASP A 5 -7.53 -10.85 37.31
C ASP A 5 -8.63 -9.80 37.14
N ALA A 6 -8.27 -8.53 37.26
CA ALA A 6 -9.22 -7.41 37.27
C ALA A 6 -9.35 -6.69 35.92
N HIS A 7 -8.83 -7.24 34.82
CA HIS A 7 -8.93 -6.61 33.49
C HIS A 7 -9.20 -7.62 32.37
N THR A 8 -10.28 -8.40 32.46
CA THR A 8 -10.91 -8.91 31.22
C THR A 8 -11.86 -7.86 30.69
N THR A 9 -11.33 -6.83 30.01
CA THR A 9 -12.18 -5.98 29.18
C THR A 9 -12.70 -6.84 28.04
N SER A 10 -14.00 -7.16 28.06
CA SER A 10 -14.65 -7.84 26.95
C SER A 10 -14.63 -6.90 25.74
N HIS A 11 -13.84 -7.24 24.72
CA HIS A 11 -13.88 -6.52 23.45
C HIS A 11 -15.21 -6.79 22.75
N PRO A 12 -15.76 -5.81 22.01
CA PRO A 12 -17.00 -6.01 21.26
C PRO A 12 -16.81 -7.09 20.20
N GLU A 13 -17.78 -8.01 20.12
CA GLU A 13 -17.84 -9.08 19.12
C GLU A 13 -18.20 -8.55 17.72
N ARG A 14 -18.97 -7.44 17.67
CA ARG A 14 -19.37 -6.76 16.43
C ARG A 14 -19.27 -5.25 16.58
N ILE A 15 -18.80 -4.59 15.54
CA ILE A 15 -18.80 -3.12 15.41
C ILE A 15 -19.17 -2.78 13.96
N GLU A 16 -20.31 -2.11 13.78
CA GLU A 16 -20.78 -1.72 12.44
C GLU A 16 -19.97 -0.53 11.90
N ILE A 17 -19.74 -0.51 10.58
CA ILE A 17 -19.22 0.69 9.92
C ILE A 17 -20.28 1.80 10.05
N PRO A 18 -19.93 2.98 10.58
CA PRO A 18 -20.87 4.08 10.67
C PRO A 18 -21.44 4.47 9.31
N ALA A 19 -22.72 4.85 9.27
CA ALA A 19 -23.33 5.33 8.05
C ALA A 19 -22.60 6.60 7.57
N ALA A 20 -22.06 6.56 6.35
CA ALA A 20 -21.35 7.69 5.76
C ALA A 20 -22.29 8.89 5.59
N THR A 21 -21.88 10.05 6.10
CA THR A 21 -22.63 11.32 5.91
C THR A 21 -22.39 11.93 4.54
N ALA A 22 -21.19 11.75 3.99
CA ALA A 22 -20.81 12.08 2.63
C ALA A 22 -19.70 11.12 2.18
N PRO A 23 -19.58 10.83 0.89
CA PRO A 23 -18.55 9.94 0.44
C PRO A 23 -17.21 10.67 0.25
N LEU A 24 -16.09 9.95 0.34
CA LEU A 24 -14.75 10.51 0.11
C LEU A 24 -14.65 11.14 -1.29
N ASP A 25 -13.93 12.26 -1.36
CA ASP A 25 -13.53 12.89 -2.61
C ASP A 25 -12.49 12.04 -3.37
N ALA A 26 -12.11 12.49 -4.56
CA ALA A 26 -11.19 11.76 -5.43
C ALA A 26 -9.79 11.60 -4.84
N ILE A 27 -9.31 12.58 -4.07
CA ILE A 27 -7.96 12.58 -3.48
C ILE A 27 -7.94 11.66 -2.26
N ALA A 28 -8.90 11.78 -1.36
CA ALA A 28 -9.03 10.89 -0.21
C ALA A 28 -9.24 9.43 -0.64
N LEU A 29 -9.96 9.18 -1.74
CA LEU A 29 -10.07 7.83 -2.32
C LEU A 29 -8.72 7.31 -2.83
N GLN A 30 -7.88 8.15 -3.45
CA GLN A 30 -6.53 7.77 -3.87
C GLN A 30 -5.62 7.45 -2.70
N ARG A 31 -5.81 8.12 -1.56
CA ARG A 31 -5.11 7.83 -0.30
C ARG A 31 -5.58 6.53 0.34
N VAL A 32 -6.87 6.22 0.29
CA VAL A 32 -7.39 4.89 0.69
C VAL A 32 -6.77 3.78 -0.16
N ILE A 33 -6.71 3.97 -1.48
CA ILE A 33 -6.05 3.03 -2.38
C ILE A 33 -4.56 2.93 -2.06
N GLY A 34 -3.89 4.06 -1.87
CA GLY A 34 -2.48 4.12 -1.53
C GLY A 34 -2.18 3.41 -0.22
N ALA A 35 -3.03 3.51 0.80
CA ALA A 35 -2.83 2.80 2.06
C ALA A 35 -2.84 1.27 1.87
N VAL A 36 -3.85 0.74 1.18
CA VAL A 36 -3.99 -0.70 0.97
C VAL A 36 -2.88 -1.25 0.07
N VAL A 37 -2.68 -0.61 -1.10
CA VAL A 37 -1.70 -1.08 -2.08
C VAL A 37 -0.27 -0.80 -1.60
N GLY A 38 -0.04 0.32 -0.92
CA GLY A 38 1.25 0.70 -0.36
C GLY A 38 1.72 -0.26 0.72
N GLY A 39 0.81 -0.72 1.60
CA GLY A 39 1.11 -1.80 2.55
C GLY A 39 1.57 -3.06 1.83
N ALA A 40 0.82 -3.52 0.82
CA ALA A 40 1.14 -4.72 0.06
C ALA A 40 2.43 -4.64 -0.75
N VAL A 41 2.71 -3.47 -1.35
CA VAL A 41 3.96 -3.22 -2.08
C VAL A 41 5.15 -3.24 -1.11
N ALA A 42 5.00 -2.62 0.05
CA ALA A 42 6.08 -2.54 1.03
C ALA A 42 6.37 -3.90 1.68
N ASP A 43 5.33 -4.68 1.98
CA ASP A 43 5.42 -6.09 2.37
C ASP A 43 6.28 -6.89 1.37
N ALA A 44 5.85 -6.94 0.10
CA ALA A 44 6.53 -7.69 -0.95
C ALA A 44 7.98 -7.20 -1.21
N LEU A 45 8.27 -5.92 -0.97
CA LEU A 45 9.62 -5.36 -1.09
C LEU A 45 10.50 -5.68 0.12
N GLY A 46 9.93 -5.77 1.32
CA GLY A 46 10.62 -6.07 2.57
C GLY A 46 10.89 -7.54 2.80
N ALA A 47 10.01 -8.43 2.33
CA ALA A 47 10.07 -9.88 2.55
C ALA A 47 11.42 -10.55 2.17
N PRO A 48 12.10 -10.17 1.06
CA PRO A 48 13.40 -10.75 0.73
C PRO A 48 14.52 -10.46 1.73
N PHE A 49 14.36 -9.44 2.56
CA PHE A 49 15.37 -8.93 3.50
C PHE A 49 15.07 -9.32 4.95
N GLU A 50 13.97 -10.02 5.19
CA GLU A 50 13.51 -10.42 6.52
C GLU A 50 14.58 -11.27 7.24
N PHE A 51 14.81 -10.96 8.51
CA PHE A 51 15.87 -11.49 9.37
C PHE A 51 17.31 -11.26 8.88
N GLY A 52 17.47 -10.42 7.85
CA GLY A 52 18.75 -9.98 7.33
C GLY A 52 19.39 -8.88 8.19
N PRO A 53 20.68 -8.59 7.93
CA PRO A 53 21.36 -7.46 8.55
C PRO A 53 20.78 -6.13 8.06
N ALA A 54 20.91 -5.09 8.89
CA ALA A 54 20.67 -3.72 8.48
C ALA A 54 21.48 -3.37 7.22
N MET A 55 20.97 -2.43 6.42
CA MET A 55 21.55 -1.96 5.15
C MET A 55 21.60 -2.96 3.99
N ALA A 56 21.15 -4.21 4.16
CA ALA A 56 21.18 -5.23 3.11
C ALA A 56 20.47 -4.79 1.81
N TYR A 57 19.37 -4.04 1.91
CA TYR A 57 18.70 -3.47 0.73
C TYR A 57 19.61 -2.50 -0.02
N ARG A 58 20.25 -1.54 0.66
CA ARG A 58 21.09 -0.54 0.01
C ARG A 58 22.42 -1.09 -0.49
N GLU A 59 22.95 -2.12 0.15
CA GLU A 59 24.10 -2.87 -0.38
C GLU A 59 23.75 -3.56 -1.71
N ARG A 60 22.53 -4.11 -1.80
CA ARG A 60 22.04 -4.76 -3.02
C ARG A 60 21.65 -3.75 -4.10
N PHE A 61 21.02 -2.65 -3.72
CA PHE A 61 20.47 -1.61 -4.58
C PHE A 61 20.99 -0.23 -4.16
N PRO A 62 22.25 0.11 -4.51
CA PRO A 62 22.85 1.39 -4.14
C PRO A 62 22.16 2.59 -4.79
N THR A 63 21.51 2.36 -5.93
CA THR A 63 20.67 3.33 -6.64
C THR A 63 19.35 2.68 -7.02
N PRO A 64 18.26 3.47 -7.21
CA PRO A 64 16.98 2.93 -7.69
C PRO A 64 17.13 2.15 -8.99
N VAL A 65 16.45 1.01 -9.10
CA VAL A 65 16.43 0.18 -10.32
C VAL A 65 15.19 0.54 -11.12
N LEU A 66 15.31 1.48 -12.05
CA LEU A 66 14.16 2.05 -12.76
C LEU A 66 13.66 1.20 -13.95
N GLY A 67 14.51 0.35 -14.52
CA GLY A 67 14.18 -0.57 -15.61
C GLY A 67 13.71 -1.95 -15.13
N GLY A 68 13.57 -2.90 -16.06
CA GLY A 68 13.09 -4.26 -15.77
C GLY A 68 11.86 -4.33 -14.83
N ILE A 69 11.92 -5.21 -13.83
CA ILE A 69 10.91 -5.36 -12.76
C ILE A 69 11.23 -4.56 -11.49
N GLY A 70 12.25 -3.69 -11.51
CA GLY A 70 12.71 -2.95 -10.35
C GLY A 70 13.32 -3.81 -9.24
N GLU A 71 13.03 -3.45 -8.00
CA GLU A 71 13.65 -4.01 -6.78
C GLU A 71 12.82 -5.14 -6.12
N LEU A 72 11.64 -5.49 -6.66
CA LEU A 72 10.79 -6.59 -6.17
C LEU A 72 11.35 -7.96 -6.56
N ILE A 73 12.45 -8.37 -5.93
CA ILE A 73 13.22 -9.56 -6.33
C ILE A 73 12.68 -10.91 -5.84
N GLY A 74 11.76 -10.91 -4.85
CA GLY A 74 11.36 -12.15 -4.18
C GLY A 74 12.52 -12.83 -3.45
N GLY A 75 12.40 -14.12 -3.17
CA GLY A 75 13.37 -14.89 -2.38
C GLY A 75 13.03 -14.87 -0.89
N GLY A 76 14.00 -14.49 -0.05
CA GLY A 76 13.84 -14.54 1.41
C GLY A 76 13.76 -15.97 1.97
N HIS A 77 13.38 -16.08 3.25
CA HIS A 77 13.37 -17.37 3.97
C HIS A 77 12.35 -18.37 3.41
N PHE A 78 11.24 -17.86 2.87
CA PHE A 78 10.11 -18.65 2.37
C PHE A 78 10.11 -18.84 0.85
N GLY A 79 11.08 -18.27 0.13
CA GLY A 79 11.20 -18.43 -1.33
C GLY A 79 10.10 -17.74 -2.13
N TRP A 80 9.69 -16.55 -1.68
CA TRP A 80 8.66 -15.72 -2.29
C TRP A 80 8.93 -15.45 -3.77
N ALA A 81 7.89 -15.45 -4.60
CA ALA A 81 8.03 -15.00 -5.99
C ALA A 81 8.31 -13.48 -6.04
N PRO A 82 8.93 -12.97 -7.12
CA PRO A 82 9.03 -11.54 -7.36
C PRO A 82 7.67 -10.84 -7.22
N GLY A 83 7.60 -9.85 -6.32
CA GLY A 83 6.38 -9.09 -6.03
C GLY A 83 5.32 -9.82 -5.19
N GLU A 84 5.61 -11.01 -4.67
CA GLU A 84 4.69 -11.75 -3.81
C GLU A 84 4.68 -11.17 -2.38
N PHE A 85 3.49 -10.84 -1.87
CA PHE A 85 3.28 -10.37 -0.50
C PHE A 85 3.07 -11.52 0.50
N THR A 86 3.30 -11.27 1.80
CA THR A 86 3.40 -12.27 2.87
C THR A 86 2.14 -12.34 3.76
N ASP A 87 2.25 -12.88 4.98
CA ASP A 87 1.14 -13.00 5.91
C ASP A 87 0.60 -11.64 6.37
N ASP A 88 1.45 -10.62 6.46
CA ASP A 88 1.10 -9.20 6.60
C ASP A 88 -0.12 -8.81 5.74
N THR A 89 0.06 -8.88 4.42
CA THR A 89 -0.97 -8.50 3.46
C THR A 89 -2.07 -9.54 3.35
N GLN A 90 -1.76 -10.84 3.44
CA GLN A 90 -2.77 -11.89 3.37
C GLN A 90 -3.78 -11.78 4.53
N MET A 91 -3.32 -11.53 5.76
CA MET A 91 -4.18 -11.30 6.91
C MET A 91 -4.93 -9.96 6.80
N ALA A 92 -4.30 -8.92 6.25
CA ALA A 92 -4.97 -7.64 5.98
C ALA A 92 -6.13 -7.80 4.98
N ILE A 93 -5.93 -8.59 3.92
CA ILE A 93 -6.97 -8.93 2.94
C ILE A 93 -8.09 -9.73 3.61
N ALA A 94 -7.77 -10.77 4.38
CA ALA A 94 -8.77 -11.59 5.07
C ALA A 94 -9.63 -10.74 6.03
N LEU A 95 -9.02 -9.82 6.78
CA LEU A 95 -9.74 -8.86 7.62
C LEU A 95 -10.59 -7.90 6.78
N SER A 96 -10.04 -7.35 5.70
CA SER A 96 -10.74 -6.40 4.83
C SER A 96 -11.98 -7.02 4.18
N GLU A 97 -11.88 -8.24 3.66
CA GLU A 97 -13.01 -8.93 3.04
C GLU A 97 -14.09 -9.30 4.07
N SER A 98 -13.71 -9.58 5.32
CA SER A 98 -14.67 -9.74 6.44
C SER A 98 -15.42 -8.45 6.69
N VAL A 99 -14.69 -7.35 6.80
CA VAL A 99 -15.26 -6.03 7.09
C VAL A 99 -16.23 -5.59 5.99
N ILE A 100 -15.90 -5.87 4.73
CA ILE A 100 -16.78 -5.58 3.59
C ILE A 100 -18.06 -6.42 3.65
N GLU A 101 -17.95 -7.74 3.85
CA GLU A 101 -19.09 -8.67 3.86
C GLU A 101 -20.01 -8.43 5.06
N CYS A 102 -19.43 -8.28 6.25
CA CYS A 102 -20.15 -8.06 7.49
C CYS A 102 -20.58 -6.61 7.71
N ARG A 103 -20.18 -5.68 6.82
CA ARG A 103 -20.41 -4.22 6.94
C ARG A 103 -19.91 -3.65 8.28
N GLY A 104 -18.79 -4.16 8.76
CA GLY A 104 -18.34 -3.97 10.13
C GLY A 104 -17.30 -5.00 10.54
N PHE A 105 -16.64 -4.76 11.67
CA PHE A 105 -15.87 -5.79 12.33
C PHE A 105 -16.81 -6.87 12.90
N ASP A 106 -16.55 -8.13 12.57
CA ASP A 106 -17.20 -9.30 13.16
C ASP A 106 -16.12 -10.30 13.61
N ALA A 107 -16.00 -10.50 14.93
CA ALA A 107 -14.97 -11.34 15.51
C ALA A 107 -15.04 -12.80 15.03
N THR A 108 -16.24 -13.33 14.81
CA THR A 108 -16.44 -14.72 14.38
C THR A 108 -16.06 -14.91 12.91
N ASP A 109 -16.49 -14.02 12.02
CA ASP A 109 -16.15 -14.10 10.59
C ASP A 109 -14.66 -13.88 10.34
N VAL A 110 -14.06 -12.86 11.00
CA VAL A 110 -12.61 -12.63 10.96
C VAL A 110 -11.84 -13.87 11.43
N TRP A 111 -12.27 -14.47 12.55
CA TRP A 111 -11.64 -15.68 13.07
C TRP A 111 -11.69 -16.83 12.06
N GLN A 112 -12.86 -17.10 11.47
CA GLN A 112 -13.03 -18.17 10.49
C GLN A 112 -12.16 -17.97 9.25
N ARG A 113 -12.03 -16.74 8.77
CA ARG A 113 -11.14 -16.40 7.65
C ARG A 113 -9.67 -16.59 8.00
N PHE A 114 -9.24 -16.19 9.20
CA PHE A 114 -7.87 -16.44 9.65
C PHE A 114 -7.56 -17.93 9.80
N VAL A 115 -8.48 -18.72 10.36
CA VAL A 115 -8.34 -20.18 10.41
C VAL A 115 -8.23 -20.77 9.00
N THR A 116 -9.08 -20.33 8.09
CA THR A 116 -9.08 -20.80 6.70
C THR A 116 -7.78 -20.46 5.97
N TRP A 117 -7.35 -19.19 6.04
CA TRP A 117 -6.10 -18.69 5.50
C TRP A 117 -4.89 -19.48 6.02
N ARG A 118 -4.86 -19.76 7.33
CA ARG A 118 -3.75 -20.45 7.99
C ARG A 118 -3.49 -21.85 7.43
N HIS A 119 -4.46 -22.50 6.78
CA HIS A 119 -4.26 -23.82 6.18
C HIS A 119 -3.38 -23.79 4.93
N THR A 120 -3.28 -22.64 4.26
CA THR A 120 -2.50 -22.48 3.02
C THR A 120 -1.35 -21.48 3.14
N ALA A 121 -1.24 -20.80 4.28
CA ALA A 121 -0.22 -19.78 4.51
C ALA A 121 1.19 -20.38 4.52
N ALA A 122 2.10 -19.79 3.74
CA ALA A 122 3.52 -20.14 3.73
C ALA A 122 4.24 -19.66 4.99
N ASP A 123 3.87 -18.47 5.47
CA ASP A 123 4.30 -17.92 6.75
C ASP A 123 3.11 -17.63 7.68
N CYS A 124 3.34 -17.73 8.98
CA CYS A 124 2.42 -17.29 10.01
C CYS A 124 3.16 -17.16 11.34
N GLY A 125 3.20 -15.94 11.88
CA GLY A 125 3.84 -15.66 13.16
C GLY A 125 3.44 -16.62 14.30
N THR A 126 4.40 -17.03 15.12
CA THR A 126 4.24 -18.10 16.13
C THR A 126 3.07 -17.88 17.10
N LEU A 127 2.83 -16.62 17.50
CA LEU A 127 1.73 -16.25 18.39
C LEU A 127 0.37 -16.40 17.68
N THR A 128 0.25 -15.89 16.46
CA THR A 128 -0.94 -16.04 15.61
C THR A 128 -1.24 -17.52 15.37
N ALA A 129 -0.24 -18.29 14.92
CA ALA A 129 -0.37 -19.72 14.70
C ALA A 129 -0.80 -20.47 15.98
N THR A 130 -0.36 -20.00 17.14
CA THR A 130 -0.73 -20.58 18.43
C THR A 130 -2.16 -20.26 18.85
N ALA A 131 -2.60 -19.01 18.68
CA ALA A 131 -4.00 -18.64 18.92
C ALA A 131 -4.93 -19.44 18.01
N LEU A 132 -4.63 -19.53 16.71
CA LEU A 132 -5.48 -20.20 15.72
C LEU A 132 -5.56 -21.74 15.87
N ARG A 133 -4.85 -22.34 16.84
CA ARG A 133 -5.08 -23.76 17.22
C ARG A 133 -6.37 -23.95 18.01
N SER A 134 -6.91 -22.89 18.61
CA SER A 134 -8.18 -22.93 19.33
C SER A 134 -9.35 -23.10 18.36
N THR A 135 -10.41 -23.77 18.82
CA THR A 135 -11.62 -23.98 18.02
C THR A 135 -12.42 -22.69 17.82
N THR A 136 -12.32 -21.74 18.75
CA THR A 136 -12.98 -20.43 18.69
C THR A 136 -12.02 -19.33 19.14
N HIS A 137 -12.31 -18.07 18.78
CA HIS A 137 -11.51 -16.92 19.24
C HIS A 137 -11.64 -16.68 20.75
N ALA A 138 -12.72 -17.15 21.39
CA ALA A 138 -12.99 -16.93 22.81
C ALA A 138 -11.89 -17.53 23.69
N GLY A 139 -11.04 -16.66 24.25
CA GLY A 139 -9.91 -17.05 25.10
C GLY A 139 -8.67 -17.55 24.36
N ALA A 140 -8.68 -17.59 23.02
CA ALA A 140 -7.57 -18.10 22.22
C ALA A 140 -6.29 -17.28 22.41
N ALA A 141 -6.37 -15.95 22.31
CA ALA A 141 -5.23 -15.06 22.54
C ALA A 141 -4.66 -15.20 23.95
N ARG A 142 -5.51 -15.32 24.98
CA ARG A 142 -5.10 -15.50 26.38
C ARG A 142 -4.37 -16.83 26.58
N GLU A 143 -4.88 -17.91 25.99
CA GLU A 143 -4.21 -19.21 26.05
C GLU A 143 -2.87 -19.18 25.31
N ALA A 144 -2.83 -18.52 24.14
CA ALA A 144 -1.59 -18.33 23.40
C ALA A 144 -0.55 -17.56 24.20
N HIS A 145 -0.95 -16.47 24.87
CA HIS A 145 -0.12 -15.71 25.79
C HIS A 145 0.39 -16.60 26.94
N ARG A 146 -0.48 -17.39 27.57
CA ARG A 146 -0.10 -18.30 28.66
C ARG A 146 0.94 -19.34 28.23
N LEU A 147 0.82 -19.87 27.01
CA LEU A 147 1.72 -20.89 26.47
C LEU A 147 3.08 -20.32 26.05
N ILE A 148 3.10 -19.13 25.44
CA ILE A 148 4.31 -18.50 24.90
C ILE A 148 5.02 -17.63 25.94
N GLY A 149 4.29 -17.10 26.92
CA GLY A 149 4.79 -16.20 27.96
C GLY A 149 4.96 -14.74 27.53
N ARG A 150 4.63 -14.40 26.28
CA ARG A 150 4.68 -13.04 25.71
C ARG A 150 3.66 -12.91 24.58
N SER A 151 3.04 -11.73 24.44
CA SER A 151 2.10 -11.47 23.33
C SER A 151 2.08 -10.04 22.78
N ALA A 152 3.05 -9.20 23.10
CA ALA A 152 3.23 -7.87 22.51
C ALA A 152 3.90 -7.93 21.11
N ALA A 153 3.53 -8.91 20.28
CA ALA A 153 4.03 -9.05 18.92
C ALA A 153 3.29 -8.11 17.94
N ASN A 154 3.90 -7.83 16.79
CA ASN A 154 3.40 -6.93 15.74
C ASN A 154 2.31 -7.55 14.83
N GLY A 155 2.02 -8.84 14.93
CA GLY A 155 1.08 -9.56 14.04
C GLY A 155 -0.36 -9.04 14.04
N ALA A 156 -0.77 -8.28 15.06
CA ALA A 156 -2.05 -7.56 15.07
C ALA A 156 -1.98 -6.18 14.41
N LEU A 157 -0.81 -5.52 14.47
CA LEU A 157 -0.55 -4.20 13.93
C LEU A 157 -0.49 -4.23 12.40
N MET A 158 0.24 -5.20 11.82
CA MET A 158 0.51 -5.29 10.38
C MET A 158 -0.73 -5.37 9.49
N ARG A 159 -1.83 -5.93 10.02
CA ARG A 159 -3.05 -6.22 9.27
C ARG A 159 -4.16 -5.16 9.38
N VAL A 160 -3.90 -4.03 10.05
CA VAL A 160 -4.97 -3.09 10.49
C VAL A 160 -5.49 -2.16 9.39
N VAL A 161 -4.81 -2.06 8.24
CA VAL A 161 -5.11 -1.08 7.17
C VAL A 161 -6.57 -1.15 6.69
N GLY A 162 -7.15 -2.34 6.58
CA GLY A 162 -8.55 -2.52 6.16
C GLY A 162 -9.55 -1.81 7.08
N LEU A 163 -9.33 -1.88 8.39
CA LEU A 163 -10.17 -1.18 9.36
C LEU A 163 -9.99 0.35 9.26
N ALA A 164 -8.76 0.82 9.12
CA ALA A 164 -8.49 2.25 8.97
C ALA A 164 -9.23 2.83 7.75
N CYS A 165 -9.26 2.11 6.63
CA CYS A 165 -10.01 2.51 5.45
C CYS A 165 -11.53 2.44 5.66
N ALA A 166 -12.05 1.31 6.15
CA ALA A 166 -13.49 1.10 6.28
C ALA A 166 -14.18 2.05 7.26
N PHE A 167 -13.50 2.36 8.37
CA PHE A 167 -14.00 3.29 9.40
C PHE A 167 -13.54 4.74 9.15
N SER A 168 -12.93 5.05 8.00
CA SER A 168 -12.41 6.39 7.70
C SER A 168 -13.51 7.46 7.66
N LEU A 169 -14.74 7.09 7.27
CA LEU A 169 -15.90 7.99 7.24
C LEU A 169 -16.62 8.11 8.60
N GLY A 170 -16.20 7.33 9.60
CA GLY A 170 -16.72 7.35 10.96
C GLY A 170 -15.89 8.20 11.92
N ASP A 171 -16.29 8.17 13.19
CA ASP A 171 -15.50 8.73 14.28
C ASP A 171 -14.26 7.85 14.58
N GLU A 172 -13.21 8.49 15.07
CA GLU A 172 -11.92 7.82 15.31
C GLU A 172 -11.97 6.86 16.51
N GLN A 173 -12.86 7.10 17.48
CA GLN A 173 -13.00 6.23 18.66
C GLN A 173 -13.57 4.86 18.29
N THR A 174 -14.53 4.80 17.36
CA THR A 174 -15.06 3.55 16.81
C THR A 174 -13.96 2.77 16.07
N LEU A 175 -13.10 3.44 15.30
CA LEU A 175 -11.93 2.81 14.67
C LEU A 175 -10.96 2.24 15.72
N ILE A 176 -10.64 3.01 16.76
CA ILE A 176 -9.77 2.56 17.86
C ILE A 176 -10.35 1.30 18.53
N ALA A 177 -11.67 1.28 18.78
CA ALA A 177 -12.33 0.11 19.35
C ALA A 177 -12.24 -1.12 18.43
N ALA A 178 -12.43 -0.96 17.13
CA ALA A 178 -12.31 -2.04 16.15
C ALA A 178 -10.87 -2.57 16.03
N ALA A 179 -9.88 -1.69 15.99
CA ALA A 179 -8.47 -2.07 15.94
C ALA A 179 -8.03 -2.84 17.18
N ARG A 180 -8.52 -2.47 18.37
CA ARG A 180 -8.27 -3.22 19.62
C ARG A 180 -9.00 -4.56 19.63
N ALA A 181 -10.24 -4.60 19.14
CA ALA A 181 -11.03 -5.83 19.09
C ALA A 181 -10.44 -6.89 18.14
N GLN A 182 -9.95 -6.50 16.95
CA GLN A 182 -9.30 -7.45 16.05
C GLN A 182 -7.97 -7.98 16.63
N ALA A 183 -7.23 -7.13 17.35
CA ALA A 183 -5.96 -7.53 17.96
C ALA A 183 -6.20 -8.61 19.02
N ALA A 184 -7.23 -8.42 19.86
CA ALA A 184 -7.61 -9.32 20.94
C ALA A 184 -8.00 -10.74 20.47
N LEU A 185 -8.25 -10.96 19.18
CA LEU A 185 -8.49 -12.29 18.63
C LEU A 185 -7.25 -13.19 18.76
N THR A 186 -6.06 -12.65 18.53
CA THR A 186 -4.81 -13.44 18.48
C THR A 186 -3.72 -12.95 19.44
N HIS A 187 -3.77 -11.70 19.88
CA HIS A 187 -2.77 -11.07 20.75
C HIS A 187 -3.42 -10.58 22.04
N HIS A 188 -3.00 -11.13 23.19
CA HIS A 188 -3.62 -10.80 24.48
C HIS A 188 -3.08 -9.51 25.11
N ASP A 189 -1.87 -9.10 24.73
CA ASP A 189 -1.19 -7.98 25.36
C ASP A 189 -1.88 -6.65 24.96
N PRO A 190 -2.24 -5.77 25.91
CA PRO A 190 -2.82 -4.46 25.60
C PRO A 190 -2.01 -3.66 24.59
N ALA A 191 -0.68 -3.79 24.61
CA ALA A 191 0.23 -3.13 23.67
C ALA A 191 -0.08 -3.45 22.21
N ALA A 192 -0.41 -4.72 21.91
CA ALA A 192 -0.73 -5.14 20.55
C ALA A 192 -2.00 -4.46 20.05
N GLY A 193 -3.00 -4.32 20.92
CA GLY A 193 -4.24 -3.61 20.61
C GLY A 193 -4.03 -2.11 20.42
N TRP A 194 -3.26 -1.47 21.30
CA TRP A 194 -3.01 -0.03 21.22
C TRP A 194 -2.09 0.35 20.06
N GLY A 195 -1.04 -0.42 19.78
CA GLY A 195 -0.19 -0.19 18.61
C GLY A 195 -0.98 -0.30 17.30
N ALA A 196 -1.83 -1.32 17.18
CA ALA A 196 -2.74 -1.44 16.04
C ALA A 196 -3.71 -0.24 15.94
N ALA A 197 -4.26 0.22 17.06
CA ALA A 197 -5.15 1.39 17.09
C ALA A 197 -4.45 2.69 16.71
N ILE A 198 -3.22 2.92 17.20
CA ILE A 198 -2.41 4.08 16.85
C ILE A 198 -2.14 4.08 15.35
N ALA A 199 -1.62 2.99 14.79
CA ALA A 199 -1.34 2.92 13.35
C ALA A 199 -2.61 3.11 12.50
N ALA A 200 -3.73 2.54 12.92
CA ALA A 200 -5.01 2.73 12.23
C ALA A 200 -5.45 4.20 12.24
N ALA A 201 -5.30 4.89 13.38
CA ALA A 201 -5.58 6.32 13.49
C ALA A 201 -4.64 7.14 12.58
N LEU A 202 -3.34 6.84 12.55
CA LEU A 202 -2.38 7.52 11.67
C LEU A 202 -2.73 7.35 10.17
N ILE A 203 -3.11 6.14 9.75
CA ILE A 203 -3.58 5.87 8.38
C ILE A 203 -4.85 6.69 8.10
N ARG A 204 -5.82 6.69 9.02
CA ARG A 204 -7.06 7.46 8.89
C ARG A 204 -6.79 8.96 8.75
N ARG A 205 -5.90 9.52 9.56
CA ARG A 205 -5.51 10.94 9.55
C ARG A 205 -4.86 11.31 8.22
N ALA A 206 -3.95 10.46 7.72
CA ALA A 206 -3.34 10.63 6.42
C ALA A 206 -4.36 10.58 5.27
N ILE A 207 -5.35 9.67 5.30
CA ILE A 207 -6.46 9.61 4.33
C ILE A 207 -7.20 10.96 4.24
N HIS A 208 -7.43 11.61 5.39
CA HIS A 208 -8.07 12.94 5.47
C HIS A 208 -7.12 14.11 5.19
N GLY A 209 -5.86 13.83 4.89
CA GLY A 209 -4.86 14.84 4.50
C GLY A 209 -4.14 15.54 5.63
N GLU A 210 -4.25 15.01 6.85
CA GLU A 210 -3.40 15.42 7.96
C GLU A 210 -2.00 14.78 7.81
N ASP A 211 -0.98 15.45 8.33
CA ASP A 211 0.35 14.84 8.47
C ASP A 211 0.30 13.78 9.59
N PRO A 212 0.54 12.48 9.29
CA PRO A 212 0.48 11.43 10.30
C PRO A 212 1.51 11.63 11.42
N ILE A 213 2.69 12.19 11.15
CA ILE A 213 3.70 12.40 12.19
C ILE A 213 3.27 13.52 13.13
N ALA A 214 2.74 14.62 12.58
CA ALA A 214 2.20 15.72 13.38
C ALA A 214 0.95 15.31 14.19
N ALA A 215 0.22 14.28 13.76
CA ALA A 215 -0.98 13.78 14.44
C ALA A 215 -0.70 12.92 15.69
N ILE A 216 0.53 12.41 15.86
CA ILE A 216 0.89 11.48 16.94
C ILE A 216 0.47 11.98 18.34
N PRO A 217 0.76 13.23 18.76
CA PRO A 217 0.36 13.70 20.09
C PRO A 217 -1.16 13.61 20.34
N SER A 218 -1.98 14.02 19.37
CA SER A 218 -3.45 13.97 19.49
C SER A 218 -4.00 12.54 19.48
N VAL A 219 -3.35 11.62 18.74
CA VAL A 219 -3.69 10.20 18.79
C VAL A 219 -3.35 9.60 20.16
N LEU A 220 -2.19 9.95 20.73
CA LEU A 220 -1.77 9.47 22.05
C LEU A 220 -2.64 10.01 23.20
N GLU A 221 -3.18 11.22 23.10
CA GLU A 221 -4.15 11.75 24.09
C GLU A 221 -5.37 10.82 24.26
N GLN A 222 -5.82 10.17 23.17
CA GLN A 222 -6.92 9.20 23.23
C GLN A 222 -6.51 7.93 23.98
N VAL A 223 -5.25 7.50 23.86
CA VAL A 223 -4.69 6.39 24.64
C VAL A 223 -4.62 6.78 26.12
N ALA A 224 -4.12 7.98 26.44
CA ALA A 224 -4.00 8.48 27.82
C ALA A 224 -5.33 8.47 28.58
N SER A 225 -6.44 8.75 27.87
CA SER A 225 -7.78 8.79 28.47
C SER A 225 -8.29 7.42 28.94
N VAL A 226 -7.72 6.32 28.44
CA VAL A 226 -8.17 4.94 28.70
C VAL A 226 -7.10 4.09 29.38
N ASP A 227 -5.83 4.24 28.98
CA ASP A 227 -4.71 3.41 29.39
C ASP A 227 -3.40 4.22 29.51
N PRO A 228 -3.21 4.94 30.64
CA PRO A 228 -2.04 5.81 30.85
C PRO A 228 -0.70 5.07 30.79
N VAL A 229 -0.66 3.78 31.15
CA VAL A 229 0.58 2.99 31.10
C VAL A 229 1.03 2.80 29.66
N GLN A 230 0.09 2.39 28.80
CA GLN A 230 0.36 2.20 27.37
C GLN A 230 0.67 3.54 26.69
N HIS A 231 0.00 4.62 27.10
CA HIS A 231 0.33 5.96 26.66
C HIS A 231 1.80 6.31 26.93
N ASP A 232 2.30 6.16 28.17
CA ASP A 232 3.65 6.57 28.52
C ASP A 232 4.73 5.79 27.75
N GLU A 233 4.51 4.49 27.54
CA GLU A 233 5.41 3.64 26.75
C GLU A 233 5.45 4.05 25.27
N PHE A 234 4.29 4.24 24.62
CA PHE A 234 4.26 4.71 23.24
C PHE A 234 4.75 6.15 23.10
N ALA A 235 4.45 7.04 24.04
CA ALA A 235 4.92 8.43 24.01
C ALA A 235 6.46 8.51 24.02
N ALA A 236 7.12 7.65 24.80
CA ALA A 236 8.58 7.58 24.83
C ALA A 236 9.18 7.05 23.51
N LEU A 237 8.53 6.07 22.89
CA LEU A 237 9.01 5.40 21.67
C LEU A 237 8.71 6.19 20.39
N LEU A 238 7.62 6.96 20.36
CA LEU A 238 7.19 7.75 19.21
C LEU A 238 7.66 9.22 19.30
N ASP A 239 8.42 9.58 20.34
CA ASP A 239 9.02 10.90 20.51
C ASP A 239 9.92 11.25 19.31
N ALA A 240 9.93 12.53 18.93
CA ALA A 240 10.72 13.05 17.81
C ALA A 240 12.23 12.80 17.94
N ARG A 241 12.73 12.60 19.17
CA ARG A 241 14.15 12.33 19.50
C ARG A 241 14.50 10.85 19.53
N TRP A 242 13.52 9.95 19.42
CA TRP A 242 13.78 8.51 19.41
C TRP A 242 14.48 8.11 18.11
N GLU A 243 15.56 7.33 18.19
CA GLU A 243 16.26 6.80 17.02
C GLU A 243 16.58 5.30 17.20
N PRO A 244 16.49 4.49 16.11
CA PRO A 244 16.69 3.04 16.17
C PRO A 244 18.12 2.64 16.54
N ASN A 245 19.11 3.52 16.32
CA ASN A 245 20.54 3.25 16.56
C ASN A 245 21.08 3.80 17.89
N LEU A 246 20.33 4.66 18.58
CA LEU A 246 20.78 5.31 19.83
C LEU A 246 20.33 4.58 21.10
N SER A 247 19.46 3.59 20.99
CA SER A 247 18.88 2.90 22.13
C SER A 247 18.82 1.40 21.89
N ALA A 248 19.10 0.60 22.91
CA ALA A 248 18.76 -0.82 22.94
C ALA A 248 17.23 -0.97 23.01
N GLY A 249 16.57 -0.55 21.94
CA GLY A 249 15.13 -0.49 21.82
C GLY A 249 14.51 -1.89 21.74
N PRO A 250 13.19 -1.99 21.89
CA PRO A 250 12.49 -3.25 21.72
C PRO A 250 12.72 -3.78 20.29
N SER A 251 12.82 -5.11 20.16
CA SER A 251 12.90 -5.79 18.86
C SER A 251 11.74 -5.38 17.96
N ASN A 252 11.97 -5.23 16.66
CA ASN A 252 10.92 -4.88 15.69
C ASN A 252 9.92 -6.00 15.41
N GLY A 253 10.18 -7.23 15.87
CA GLY A 253 9.14 -8.28 15.99
C GLY A 253 8.14 -8.05 17.13
N THR A 254 8.30 -6.96 17.90
CA THR A 254 7.31 -6.50 18.86
C THR A 254 6.54 -5.31 18.29
N VAL A 255 5.29 -5.12 18.75
CA VAL A 255 4.48 -3.95 18.38
C VAL A 255 5.19 -2.63 18.70
N TRP A 256 5.98 -2.61 19.77
CA TRP A 256 6.76 -1.46 20.22
C TRP A 256 7.85 -1.06 19.23
N GLY A 257 8.74 -2.01 18.90
CA GLY A 257 9.84 -1.77 18.00
C GLY A 257 9.34 -1.50 16.58
N CYS A 258 8.33 -2.25 16.14
CA CYS A 258 7.74 -2.09 14.82
C CYS A 258 7.18 -0.67 14.60
N LEU A 259 6.33 -0.20 15.51
CA LEU A 259 5.68 1.10 15.36
C LEU A 259 6.68 2.26 15.53
N ALA A 260 7.64 2.14 16.45
CA ALA A 260 8.69 3.14 16.65
C ALA A 260 9.58 3.30 15.41
N GLN A 261 10.01 2.17 14.81
CA GLN A 261 10.79 2.18 13.58
C GLN A 261 9.99 2.71 12.38
N ALA A 262 8.71 2.36 12.27
CA ALA A 262 7.84 2.89 11.22
C ALA A 262 7.68 4.41 11.32
N VAL A 263 7.42 4.93 12.52
CA VAL A 263 7.34 6.38 12.77
C VAL A 263 8.67 7.08 12.49
N TRP A 264 9.80 6.49 12.89
CA TRP A 264 11.12 7.05 12.57
C TRP A 264 11.36 7.13 11.06
N ALA A 265 11.04 6.08 10.31
CA ALA A 265 11.23 6.04 8.86
C ALA A 265 10.40 7.14 8.17
N LEU A 266 9.13 7.25 8.53
CA LEU A 266 8.21 8.28 8.03
C LEU A 266 8.62 9.70 8.41
N ARG A 267 9.17 9.92 9.61
CA ARG A 267 9.61 11.23 10.09
C ARG A 267 10.90 11.72 9.43
N THR A 268 11.73 10.80 8.94
CA THR A 268 13.06 11.09 8.38
C THR A 268 13.08 11.10 6.85
N THR A 269 11.93 10.90 6.21
CA THR A 269 11.81 10.79 4.75
C THR A 269 10.54 11.44 4.22
N ASP A 270 10.62 11.98 3.01
CA ASP A 270 9.54 12.77 2.42
C ASP A 270 8.72 12.00 1.37
N THR A 271 9.24 10.88 0.84
CA THR A 271 8.58 10.10 -0.22
C THR A 271 8.23 8.70 0.25
N PHE A 272 7.21 8.09 -0.37
CA PHE A 272 6.83 6.70 -0.12
C PHE A 272 8.01 5.75 -0.28
N ALA A 273 8.74 5.89 -1.40
CA ALA A 273 9.87 5.02 -1.71
C ALA A 273 10.98 5.14 -0.67
N ASP A 274 11.34 6.37 -0.27
CA ASP A 274 12.39 6.57 0.72
C ASP A 274 11.98 6.06 2.10
N ALA A 275 10.71 6.25 2.50
CA ALA A 275 10.19 5.77 3.78
C ALA A 275 10.24 4.24 3.87
N VAL A 276 9.71 3.54 2.85
CA VAL A 276 9.73 2.07 2.81
C VAL A 276 11.16 1.56 2.80
N ILE A 277 12.05 2.16 2.00
CA ILE A 277 13.45 1.73 1.95
C ILE A 277 14.16 2.02 3.29
N ALA A 278 13.88 3.14 3.95
CA ALA A 278 14.43 3.44 5.27
C ALA A 278 14.04 2.37 6.30
N ALA A 279 12.79 1.91 6.28
CA ALA A 279 12.32 0.81 7.12
C ALA A 279 13.06 -0.50 6.84
N ILE A 280 13.16 -0.92 5.57
CA ILE A 280 13.84 -2.18 5.21
C ILE A 280 15.32 -2.16 5.62
N ASN A 281 15.98 -1.00 5.50
CA ASN A 281 17.40 -0.88 5.87
C ASN A 281 17.66 -0.98 7.39
N LEU A 282 16.64 -0.98 8.24
CA LEU A 282 16.82 -1.26 9.67
C LEU A 282 17.11 -2.75 9.93
N GLY A 283 16.79 -3.64 9.00
CA GLY A 283 16.94 -5.09 9.16
C GLY A 283 15.96 -5.69 10.17
N GLY A 284 16.17 -6.94 10.56
CA GLY A 284 15.26 -7.66 11.46
C GLY A 284 13.94 -8.01 10.76
N ASP A 285 12.81 -7.66 11.38
CA ASP A 285 11.46 -7.91 10.86
C ASP A 285 11.09 -6.85 9.79
N THR A 286 11.64 -7.00 8.58
CA THR A 286 11.65 -5.94 7.56
C THR A 286 10.37 -5.83 6.76
N ASP A 287 9.71 -6.95 6.44
CA ASP A 287 8.38 -6.97 5.82
C ASP A 287 7.37 -6.29 6.73
N THR A 288 7.25 -6.66 8.01
CA THR A 288 6.23 -6.04 8.87
C THR A 288 6.46 -4.54 9.10
N VAL A 289 7.70 -4.10 9.37
CA VAL A 289 7.97 -2.66 9.51
C VAL A 289 7.69 -1.93 8.20
N ALA A 290 8.08 -2.51 7.05
CA ALA A 290 7.80 -1.94 5.74
C ALA A 290 6.29 -1.87 5.47
N THR A 291 5.50 -2.91 5.77
CA THR A 291 4.03 -2.93 5.62
C THR A 291 3.38 -1.76 6.36
N VAL A 292 3.75 -1.54 7.62
CA VAL A 292 3.19 -0.45 8.44
C VAL A 292 3.58 0.92 7.87
N VAL A 293 4.83 1.09 7.45
CA VAL A 293 5.29 2.31 6.77
C VAL A 293 4.55 2.51 5.45
N GLY A 294 4.43 1.47 4.63
CA GLY A 294 3.78 1.48 3.33
C GLY A 294 2.29 1.85 3.44
N ALA A 295 1.60 1.36 4.47
CA ALA A 295 0.21 1.73 4.70
C ALA A 295 0.04 3.21 5.08
N ILE A 296 0.90 3.74 5.96
CA ILE A 296 0.83 5.15 6.39
C ILE A 296 1.34 6.09 5.28
N ALA A 297 2.49 5.80 4.68
CA ALA A 297 3.07 6.57 3.58
C ALA A 297 2.18 6.53 2.34
N GLY A 298 1.57 5.37 2.04
CA GLY A 298 0.61 5.25 0.94
C GLY A 298 -0.66 6.07 1.17
N ALA A 299 -1.11 6.20 2.42
CA ALA A 299 -2.18 7.13 2.77
C ALA A 299 -1.74 8.60 2.66
N ARG A 300 -0.49 8.94 3.00
CA ARG A 300 0.08 10.29 2.91
C ARG A 300 0.23 10.73 1.45
N ASP A 301 0.90 9.91 0.66
CA ASP A 301 1.40 10.22 -0.69
C ASP A 301 0.43 9.76 -1.79
N SER A 302 -0.63 9.05 -1.40
CA SER A 302 -1.61 8.39 -2.28
C SER A 302 -1.00 7.30 -3.17
N VAL A 303 -1.86 6.59 -3.90
CA VAL A 303 -1.41 5.62 -4.92
C VAL A 303 -0.50 6.23 -6.00
N GLN A 304 -0.57 7.56 -6.24
CA GLN A 304 0.29 8.23 -7.23
C GLN A 304 1.74 8.39 -6.77
N GLY A 305 1.99 8.37 -5.45
CA GLY A 305 3.33 8.44 -4.89
C GLY A 305 4.06 7.08 -4.85
N ILE A 306 3.35 5.97 -5.11
CA ILE A 306 3.95 4.63 -5.12
C ILE A 306 4.62 4.38 -6.47
N PRO A 307 5.91 4.00 -6.52
CA PRO A 307 6.59 3.70 -7.77
C PRO A 307 5.85 2.66 -8.63
N SER A 308 5.59 3.00 -9.90
CA SER A 308 4.84 2.13 -10.82
C SER A 308 5.56 0.82 -11.13
N ARG A 309 6.89 0.82 -11.02
CA ARG A 309 7.72 -0.39 -11.10
C ARG A 309 7.54 -1.34 -9.91
N TRP A 310 6.88 -0.92 -8.83
CA TRP A 310 6.48 -1.79 -7.74
C TRP A 310 5.00 -2.15 -7.84
N LEU A 311 4.14 -1.15 -8.09
CA LEU A 311 2.70 -1.35 -8.29
C LEU A 311 2.37 -2.42 -9.34
N ALA A 312 3.08 -2.40 -10.47
CA ALA A 312 2.75 -3.27 -11.59
C ALA A 312 2.93 -4.77 -11.31
N TYR A 313 3.71 -5.12 -10.28
CA TYR A 313 4.12 -6.50 -9.99
C TYR A 313 3.69 -7.01 -8.64
N VAL A 314 3.08 -6.19 -7.77
CA VAL A 314 2.58 -6.69 -6.49
C VAL A 314 1.46 -7.71 -6.71
N HIS A 315 1.58 -8.88 -6.10
CA HIS A 315 0.58 -9.94 -6.17
C HIS A 315 0.67 -10.90 -4.98
N GLY A 316 -0.31 -11.77 -4.84
CA GLY A 316 -0.27 -12.85 -3.86
C GLY A 316 -1.58 -13.62 -3.82
N THR A 317 -1.65 -14.61 -2.94
CA THR A 317 -2.79 -15.54 -2.87
C THR A 317 -3.26 -15.71 -1.43
N VAL A 318 -4.57 -15.66 -1.22
CA VAL A 318 -5.21 -15.86 0.07
C VAL A 318 -6.10 -17.11 0.02
N GLY A 319 -5.91 -18.02 0.97
CA GLY A 319 -6.82 -19.17 1.15
C GLY A 319 -8.17 -18.71 1.69
N THR A 320 -9.24 -19.01 0.95
CA THR A 320 -10.63 -18.72 1.34
C THR A 320 -11.45 -20.01 1.41
N ALA A 321 -12.68 -19.92 1.92
CA ALA A 321 -13.59 -21.06 1.97
C ALA A 321 -13.92 -21.62 0.57
N ASP A 322 -13.89 -20.76 -0.45
CA ASP A 322 -14.15 -21.12 -1.85
C ASP A 322 -12.88 -21.52 -2.61
N GLY A 323 -11.74 -21.62 -1.92
CA GLY A 323 -10.44 -21.95 -2.48
C GLY A 323 -9.45 -20.79 -2.45
N ALA A 324 -8.30 -20.98 -3.10
CA ALA A 324 -7.26 -19.96 -3.18
C ALA A 324 -7.69 -18.81 -4.11
N GLN A 325 -7.70 -17.58 -3.59
CA GLN A 325 -8.04 -16.37 -4.35
C GLN A 325 -6.79 -15.53 -4.60
N HIS A 326 -6.55 -15.17 -5.86
CA HIS A 326 -5.43 -14.34 -6.26
C HIS A 326 -5.77 -12.86 -6.17
N TYR A 327 -4.83 -12.06 -5.68
CA TYR A 327 -4.93 -10.61 -5.61
C TYR A 327 -3.71 -9.99 -6.29
N ASP A 328 -3.95 -9.18 -7.32
CA ASP A 328 -2.98 -8.31 -7.96
C ASP A 328 -3.24 -6.84 -7.58
N ASN A 329 -2.46 -5.91 -8.13
CA ASN A 329 -2.68 -4.46 -7.99
C ASN A 329 -4.15 -4.05 -8.25
N ALA A 330 -4.77 -4.57 -9.31
CA ALA A 330 -6.14 -4.20 -9.66
C ALA A 330 -7.16 -4.71 -8.62
N ALA A 331 -7.00 -5.93 -8.12
CA ALA A 331 -7.83 -6.50 -7.07
C ALA A 331 -7.69 -5.75 -5.74
N LEU A 332 -6.45 -5.37 -5.36
CA LEU A 332 -6.19 -4.57 -4.16
C LEU A 332 -6.85 -3.18 -4.25
N GLN A 333 -6.79 -2.53 -5.42
CA GLN A 333 -7.49 -1.26 -5.65
C GLN A 333 -9.02 -1.41 -5.51
N ASP A 334 -9.60 -2.49 -6.05
CA ASP A 334 -11.04 -2.75 -5.93
C ASP A 334 -11.47 -3.06 -4.49
N MET A 335 -10.65 -3.79 -3.75
CA MET A 335 -10.85 -4.01 -2.31
C MET A 335 -10.84 -2.67 -1.55
N ALA A 336 -9.84 -1.81 -1.80
CA ALA A 336 -9.74 -0.49 -1.19
C ALA A 336 -10.99 0.37 -1.46
N ARG A 337 -11.53 0.32 -2.69
CA ARG A 337 -12.78 1.00 -3.05
C ARG A 337 -13.99 0.43 -2.29
N ARG A 338 -14.11 -0.89 -2.22
CA ARG A 338 -15.20 -1.57 -1.50
C ARG A 338 -15.22 -1.24 -0.01
N LEU A 339 -14.05 -1.12 0.63
CA LEU A 339 -13.93 -0.73 2.05
C LEU A 339 -14.62 0.60 2.35
N VAL A 340 -14.60 1.56 1.41
CA VAL A 340 -15.25 2.87 1.56
C VAL A 340 -16.58 2.98 0.79
N GLY A 341 -17.24 1.84 0.55
CA GLY A 341 -18.56 1.79 -0.07
C GLY A 341 -18.60 2.19 -1.55
N ARG A 342 -17.45 2.16 -2.25
CA ARG A 342 -17.39 2.40 -3.69
C ARG A 342 -17.39 1.08 -4.45
N SER A 343 -18.14 1.03 -5.54
CA SER A 343 -18.08 -0.10 -6.47
C SER A 343 -16.69 -0.20 -7.14
N PRO A 344 -16.26 -1.42 -7.49
CA PRO A 344 -15.14 -1.64 -8.41
C PRO A 344 -15.25 -0.76 -9.66
N VAL A 345 -14.12 -0.36 -10.24
CA VAL A 345 -14.17 0.40 -11.51
C VAL A 345 -14.47 -0.60 -12.63
N PRO A 346 -15.54 -0.41 -13.41
CA PRO A 346 -15.83 -1.29 -14.53
C PRO A 346 -14.77 -1.15 -15.62
N ALA A 347 -14.61 -2.20 -16.43
CA ALA A 347 -13.82 -2.13 -17.65
C ALA A 347 -14.40 -1.05 -18.58
N THR A 348 -13.53 -0.18 -19.11
CA THR A 348 -13.94 0.83 -20.08
C THR A 348 -14.29 0.18 -21.41
N ASN A 349 -15.33 0.70 -22.09
CA ASN A 349 -15.74 0.23 -23.41
C ASN A 349 -14.60 0.39 -24.41
N THR A 350 -14.42 -0.60 -25.27
CA THR A 350 -13.35 -0.59 -26.26
C THR A 350 -13.66 0.39 -27.41
N GLU A 351 -12.63 1.15 -27.83
CA GLU A 351 -12.69 2.02 -29.01
C GLU A 351 -12.06 1.31 -30.24
N THR A 352 -12.22 1.87 -31.44
CA THR A 352 -11.46 1.40 -32.61
C THR A 352 -9.95 1.58 -32.35
N PRO A 353 -9.14 0.51 -32.43
CA PRO A 353 -7.72 0.56 -32.08
C PRO A 353 -6.95 1.63 -32.85
N ALA A 354 -6.02 2.31 -32.16
CA ALA A 354 -5.10 3.27 -32.74
C ALA A 354 -3.66 3.02 -32.26
N GLY A 355 -2.71 3.08 -33.19
CA GLY A 355 -1.31 2.75 -32.93
C GLY A 355 -1.04 1.24 -32.89
N PRO A 356 0.19 0.82 -32.55
CA PRO A 356 1.31 1.66 -32.13
C PRO A 356 1.89 2.52 -33.27
N ILE A 357 2.13 3.80 -33.02
CA ILE A 357 2.89 4.70 -33.92
C ILE A 357 4.17 5.11 -33.23
N GLU A 358 5.31 4.95 -33.91
CA GLU A 358 6.60 5.39 -33.39
C GLU A 358 6.68 6.93 -33.41
N VAL A 359 6.87 7.54 -32.24
CA VAL A 359 6.95 9.01 -32.06
C VAL A 359 8.40 9.47 -31.85
N ALA A 360 9.25 8.60 -31.32
CA ALA A 360 10.70 8.75 -31.24
C ALA A 360 11.36 7.37 -31.36
N PRO A 361 12.66 7.25 -31.67
CA PRO A 361 13.32 5.94 -31.82
C PRO A 361 13.04 5.01 -30.63
N GLY A 362 12.36 3.90 -30.88
CA GLY A 362 11.98 2.92 -29.86
C GLY A 362 10.74 3.26 -29.03
N LEU A 363 10.24 4.50 -29.06
CA LEU A 363 9.10 4.99 -28.27
C LEU A 363 7.84 5.14 -29.12
N HIS A 364 6.75 4.50 -28.69
CA HIS A 364 5.50 4.40 -29.45
C HIS A 364 4.31 4.94 -28.66
N ALA A 365 3.38 5.58 -29.35
CA ALA A 365 2.09 6.00 -28.83
C ALA A 365 0.99 5.04 -29.30
N ALA A 366 0.04 4.72 -28.41
CA ALA A 366 -1.15 3.95 -28.75
C ALA A 366 -2.33 4.30 -27.85
N ASP A 367 -3.53 3.86 -28.24
CA ASP A 367 -4.62 3.66 -27.30
C ASP A 367 -4.52 2.28 -26.61
N LEU A 368 -5.47 1.96 -25.71
CA LEU A 368 -5.44 0.70 -24.96
C LEU A 368 -5.44 -0.53 -25.87
N LEU A 369 -6.21 -0.51 -26.97
CA LEU A 369 -6.31 -1.68 -27.84
C LEU A 369 -5.14 -1.77 -28.83
N GLY A 370 -4.68 -0.65 -29.36
CA GLY A 370 -3.45 -0.59 -30.16
C GLY A 370 -2.26 -1.12 -29.38
N ALA A 371 -2.10 -0.69 -28.12
CA ALA A 371 -1.05 -1.21 -27.23
C ALA A 371 -1.18 -2.73 -27.01
N SER A 372 -2.40 -3.27 -26.93
CA SER A 372 -2.61 -4.73 -26.74
C SER A 372 -2.19 -5.60 -27.93
N THR A 373 -1.83 -5.00 -29.06
CA THR A 373 -1.34 -5.73 -30.25
C THR A 373 0.18 -5.84 -30.32
N VAL A 374 0.91 -5.16 -29.43
CA VAL A 374 2.38 -5.16 -29.47
C VAL A 374 2.94 -6.52 -29.03
N PRO A 375 4.10 -6.94 -29.55
CA PRO A 375 4.82 -8.11 -29.07
C PRO A 375 5.09 -8.08 -27.56
N THR A 376 5.07 -9.23 -26.90
CA THR A 376 5.20 -9.34 -25.44
C THR A 376 6.58 -8.97 -24.90
N ASP A 377 7.60 -8.89 -25.76
CA ASP A 377 8.95 -8.42 -25.41
C ASP A 377 9.07 -6.88 -25.39
N TRP A 378 8.04 -6.15 -25.83
CA TRP A 378 7.96 -4.70 -25.64
C TRP A 378 7.61 -4.35 -24.21
N ALA A 379 8.15 -3.22 -23.76
CA ALA A 379 7.78 -2.63 -22.49
C ALA A 379 6.50 -1.78 -22.63
N VAL A 380 5.60 -1.90 -21.66
CA VAL A 380 4.28 -1.21 -21.68
C VAL A 380 4.19 -0.19 -20.54
N ILE A 381 3.89 1.07 -20.87
CA ILE A 381 3.55 2.10 -19.90
C ILE A 381 2.05 2.36 -19.96
N SER A 382 1.31 1.83 -18.99
CA SER A 382 -0.14 1.93 -18.89
C SER A 382 -0.57 3.05 -17.96
N LEU A 383 -1.32 4.03 -18.49
CA LEU A 383 -1.84 5.19 -17.75
C LEU A 383 -3.33 5.04 -17.38
N CYS A 384 -3.84 3.80 -17.42
CA CYS A 384 -5.22 3.44 -17.12
C CYS A 384 -5.33 1.98 -16.67
N ARG A 385 -6.44 1.60 -16.03
CA ARG A 385 -6.70 0.21 -15.63
C ARG A 385 -6.72 -0.72 -16.84
N THR A 386 -5.93 -1.79 -16.76
CA THR A 386 -5.66 -2.70 -17.87
C THR A 386 -6.55 -3.95 -17.85
N HIS A 387 -7.10 -4.32 -16.68
CA HIS A 387 -7.87 -5.55 -16.46
C HIS A 387 -7.10 -6.79 -16.94
N GLY A 388 -5.82 -6.86 -16.59
CA GLY A 388 -4.96 -8.01 -16.89
C GLY A 388 -4.45 -8.09 -18.34
N ARG A 389 -4.81 -7.14 -19.22
CA ARG A 389 -4.44 -7.16 -20.65
C ARG A 389 -2.94 -7.27 -20.93
N PHE A 390 -2.10 -6.78 -20.03
CA PHE A 390 -0.65 -6.76 -20.20
C PHE A 390 0.09 -7.66 -19.20
N THR A 391 -0.60 -8.61 -18.56
CA THR A 391 0.03 -9.55 -17.61
C THR A 391 1.11 -10.43 -18.25
N SER A 392 1.00 -10.71 -19.55
CA SER A 392 2.01 -11.43 -20.34
C SER A 392 3.23 -10.59 -20.71
N HIS A 393 3.20 -9.26 -20.50
CA HIS A 393 4.37 -8.41 -20.69
C HIS A 393 5.22 -8.43 -19.41
N PRO A 394 6.47 -8.95 -19.48
CA PRO A 394 7.35 -9.03 -18.32
C PRO A 394 7.80 -7.65 -17.85
N VAL A 395 7.88 -6.68 -18.76
CA VAL A 395 8.29 -5.31 -18.47
C VAL A 395 7.11 -4.38 -18.69
N ARG A 396 6.54 -3.87 -17.61
CA ARG A 396 5.36 -3.00 -17.66
C ARG A 396 5.33 -2.02 -16.47
N ARG A 397 4.61 -0.92 -16.63
CA ARG A 397 4.29 0.05 -15.59
C ARG A 397 2.80 0.31 -15.58
N GLU A 398 2.23 0.39 -14.39
CA GLU A 398 0.84 0.78 -14.20
C GLU A 398 0.81 2.05 -13.36
N LEU A 399 0.39 3.16 -13.98
CA LEU A 399 0.34 4.47 -13.35
C LEU A 399 -1.11 4.91 -13.14
N PHE A 400 -1.34 5.49 -11.96
CA PHE A 400 -2.62 6.07 -11.62
C PHE A 400 -2.65 7.53 -12.08
N MET A 401 -3.40 7.82 -13.15
CA MET A 401 -3.63 9.20 -13.62
C MET A 401 -5.11 9.37 -13.98
N ILE A 402 -5.77 10.34 -13.35
CA ILE A 402 -7.17 10.67 -13.60
C ILE A 402 -7.27 11.84 -14.57
N ASP A 403 -7.98 11.60 -15.67
CA ASP A 403 -8.27 12.58 -16.72
C ASP A 403 -9.67 13.16 -16.50
N GLN A 404 -9.81 14.02 -15.50
CA GLN A 404 -11.05 14.70 -15.12
C GLN A 404 -10.77 16.14 -14.72
N SER A 405 -11.71 17.05 -14.98
CA SER A 405 -11.59 18.44 -14.56
C SER A 405 -11.62 18.58 -13.03
N GLY A 406 -10.90 19.57 -12.50
CA GLY A 406 -10.78 19.82 -11.05
C GLY A 406 -9.67 19.01 -10.36
N PRO A 407 -9.60 19.07 -9.01
CA PRO A 407 -8.59 18.37 -8.22
C PRO A 407 -8.89 16.85 -8.19
N ALA A 408 -8.45 16.16 -9.24
CA ALA A 408 -8.67 14.73 -9.44
C ALA A 408 -7.42 13.88 -9.22
N ASN A 409 -6.25 14.49 -9.07
CA ASN A 409 -4.97 13.82 -8.85
C ASN A 409 -4.37 14.40 -7.55
N ALA A 410 -3.94 13.53 -6.64
CA ALA A 410 -3.31 13.92 -5.40
C ALA A 410 -1.89 14.47 -5.63
N ASP A 411 -1.13 13.82 -6.51
CA ASP A 411 0.21 14.23 -6.92
C ASP A 411 0.47 13.80 -8.37
N LEU A 412 0.03 14.64 -9.31
CA LEU A 412 0.23 14.37 -10.73
C LEU A 412 1.70 14.51 -11.15
N GLU A 413 2.49 15.33 -10.44
CA GLU A 413 3.89 15.56 -10.77
C GLU A 413 4.73 14.32 -10.49
N ALA A 414 4.54 13.68 -9.33
CA ALA A 414 5.21 12.42 -9.00
C ALA A 414 4.90 11.32 -10.02
N ALA A 415 3.62 11.15 -10.37
CA ALA A 415 3.21 10.15 -11.37
C ALA A 415 3.81 10.45 -12.76
N LEU A 416 3.89 11.72 -13.16
CA LEU A 416 4.49 12.12 -14.43
C LEU A 416 5.99 11.86 -14.45
N ARG A 417 6.69 12.20 -13.36
CA ARG A 417 8.12 11.96 -13.19
C ARG A 417 8.45 10.47 -13.29
N ASP A 418 7.72 9.63 -12.57
CA ASP A 418 7.89 8.18 -12.61
C ASP A 418 7.65 7.61 -14.01
N ALA A 419 6.63 8.08 -14.73
CA ALA A 419 6.38 7.65 -16.11
C ALA A 419 7.56 7.99 -17.05
N VAL A 420 8.07 9.22 -16.98
CA VAL A 420 9.16 9.69 -17.85
C VAL A 420 10.47 8.96 -17.52
N GLU A 421 10.79 8.80 -16.24
CA GLU A 421 11.98 8.07 -15.79
C GLU A 421 11.94 6.59 -16.19
N ALA A 422 10.76 5.95 -16.09
CA ALA A 422 10.59 4.59 -16.58
C ALA A 422 10.80 4.50 -18.09
N ILE A 423 10.26 5.43 -18.89
CA ILE A 423 10.48 5.46 -20.35
C ILE A 423 11.98 5.56 -20.66
N GLU A 424 12.69 6.50 -20.03
CA GLU A 424 14.12 6.71 -20.25
C GLU A 424 14.95 5.48 -19.89
N ALA A 425 14.68 4.87 -18.74
CA ALA A 425 15.38 3.67 -18.29
C ALA A 425 15.18 2.50 -19.25
N LEU A 426 13.93 2.27 -19.68
CA LEU A 426 13.58 1.15 -20.55
C LEU A 426 14.12 1.31 -21.98
N LEU A 427 14.13 2.53 -22.52
CA LEU A 427 14.77 2.82 -23.80
C LEU A 427 16.30 2.62 -23.70
N THR A 428 16.92 3.00 -22.57
CA THR A 428 18.36 2.80 -22.32
C THR A 428 18.72 1.31 -22.25
N GLU A 429 17.82 0.48 -21.73
CA GLU A 429 17.94 -0.99 -21.74
C GLU A 429 17.72 -1.62 -23.13
N GLY A 430 17.33 -0.82 -24.13
CA GLY A 430 17.09 -1.28 -25.50
C GLY A 430 15.69 -1.84 -25.74
N HIS A 431 14.75 -1.67 -24.80
CA HIS A 431 13.36 -2.05 -25.02
C HIS A 431 12.69 -1.13 -26.03
N ARG A 432 11.79 -1.70 -26.84
CA ARG A 432 10.73 -0.90 -27.49
C ARG A 432 9.67 -0.60 -26.44
N VAL A 433 9.30 0.66 -26.30
CA VAL A 433 8.35 1.14 -25.29
C VAL A 433 7.07 1.60 -25.98
N VAL A 434 5.91 1.15 -25.49
CA VAL A 434 4.61 1.70 -25.86
C VAL A 434 3.98 2.42 -24.67
N VAL A 435 3.57 3.67 -24.88
CA VAL A 435 2.83 4.47 -23.89
C VAL A 435 1.39 4.56 -24.34
N HIS A 436 0.47 4.28 -23.43
CA HIS A 436 -0.96 4.36 -23.73
C HIS A 436 -1.81 4.78 -22.53
N CYS A 437 -2.95 5.35 -22.84
CA CYS A 437 -4.10 5.48 -21.95
C CYS A 437 -5.32 4.89 -22.67
N HIS A 438 -6.52 5.04 -22.10
CA HIS A 438 -7.73 4.43 -22.67
C HIS A 438 -7.92 4.74 -24.17
N GLY A 439 -7.96 6.02 -24.54
CA GLY A 439 -8.14 6.46 -25.94
C GLY A 439 -6.85 6.95 -26.62
N GLY A 440 -5.70 6.87 -25.95
CA GLY A 440 -4.44 7.41 -26.48
C GLY A 440 -4.38 8.94 -26.59
N ARG A 441 -5.34 9.68 -26.00
CA ARG A 441 -5.49 11.14 -26.15
C ARG A 441 -4.68 11.92 -25.09
N SER A 442 -5.38 12.47 -24.10
CA SER A 442 -4.86 13.39 -23.06
C SER A 442 -3.69 12.82 -22.24
N ARG A 443 -3.89 11.76 -21.43
CA ARG A 443 -2.82 11.18 -20.58
C ARG A 443 -1.60 10.68 -21.35
N THR A 444 -1.82 10.04 -22.50
CA THR A 444 -0.71 9.59 -23.36
C THR A 444 0.07 10.80 -23.86
N GLY A 445 -0.64 11.84 -24.30
CA GLY A 445 -0.04 13.10 -24.71
C GLY A 445 0.73 13.82 -23.61
N LEU A 446 0.19 13.85 -22.39
CA LEU A 446 0.88 14.43 -21.22
C LEU A 446 2.26 13.78 -21.02
N VAL A 447 2.31 12.45 -20.94
CA VAL A 447 3.56 11.73 -20.67
C VAL A 447 4.56 11.85 -21.81
N LEU A 448 4.10 11.72 -23.06
CA LEU A 448 4.98 11.85 -24.23
C LEU A 448 5.53 13.28 -24.40
N LYS A 449 4.73 14.30 -24.08
CA LYS A 449 5.22 15.69 -24.05
C LYS A 449 6.24 15.91 -22.94
N ALA A 450 5.97 15.45 -21.73
CA ALA A 450 6.92 15.57 -20.62
C ALA A 450 8.28 14.92 -20.96
N TRP A 451 8.22 13.72 -21.55
CA TRP A 451 9.42 13.03 -22.04
C TRP A 451 10.16 13.85 -23.11
N ALA A 452 9.45 14.41 -24.09
CA ALA A 452 10.06 15.22 -25.15
C ALA A 452 10.64 16.55 -24.62
N MET A 453 9.96 17.20 -23.66
CA MET A 453 10.47 18.40 -22.98
C MET A 453 11.79 18.12 -22.27
N ARG A 454 11.85 17.03 -21.49
CA ARG A 454 13.07 16.62 -20.79
C ARG A 454 14.20 16.19 -21.74
N THR A 455 13.87 15.40 -22.76
CA THR A 455 14.87 14.82 -23.68
C THR A 455 15.42 15.83 -24.69
N HIS A 456 14.57 16.71 -25.20
CA HIS A 456 14.93 17.66 -26.26
C HIS A 456 15.07 19.11 -25.78
N GLN A 457 14.87 19.36 -24.47
CA GLN A 457 14.84 20.71 -23.89
C GLN A 457 13.77 21.61 -24.54
N PHE A 458 12.67 21.01 -24.96
CA PHE A 458 11.55 21.73 -25.56
C PHE A 458 10.75 22.48 -24.49
N THR A 459 10.24 23.64 -24.87
CA THR A 459 9.11 24.28 -24.18
C THR A 459 7.84 23.44 -24.36
N GLU A 460 6.83 23.67 -23.51
CA GLU A 460 5.51 23.01 -23.64
C GLU A 460 4.90 23.17 -25.05
N ARG A 461 5.12 24.33 -25.69
CA ARG A 461 4.61 24.63 -27.04
C ARG A 461 5.35 23.85 -28.12
N GLU A 462 6.67 23.75 -28.03
CA GLU A 462 7.48 22.96 -28.97
C GLU A 462 7.15 21.47 -28.84
N ALA A 463 6.99 20.96 -27.62
CA ALA A 463 6.57 19.59 -27.38
C ALA A 463 5.15 19.31 -27.88
N HIS A 464 4.22 20.27 -27.74
CA HIS A 464 2.88 20.18 -28.35
C HIS A 464 2.98 20.03 -29.87
N GLN A 465 3.72 20.92 -30.56
CA GLN A 465 3.87 20.83 -32.01
C GLN A 465 4.51 19.51 -32.44
N TRP A 466 5.59 19.11 -31.75
CA TRP A 466 6.30 17.86 -32.01
C TRP A 466 5.37 16.64 -31.97
N LEU A 467 4.51 16.56 -30.94
CA LEU A 467 3.61 15.41 -30.79
C LEU A 467 2.42 15.47 -31.75
N SER A 468 1.83 16.64 -31.97
CA SER A 468 0.70 16.85 -32.89
C SER A 468 1.01 16.41 -34.33
N GLU A 469 2.27 16.54 -34.77
CA GLU A 469 2.73 16.10 -36.08
C GLU A 469 2.91 14.57 -36.20
N ARG A 470 3.02 13.86 -35.06
CA ARG A 470 3.41 12.43 -35.00
C ARG A 470 2.30 11.52 -34.52
N TRP A 471 1.38 12.01 -33.70
CA TRP A 471 0.31 11.22 -33.11
C TRP A 471 -1.05 11.88 -33.31
N SER A 472 -1.80 11.40 -34.31
CA SER A 472 -3.06 12.02 -34.76
C SER A 472 -4.22 11.93 -33.76
N ARG A 473 -4.10 11.12 -32.70
CA ARG A 473 -5.08 11.04 -31.60
C ARG A 473 -4.72 11.97 -30.43
N TYR A 474 -3.60 12.69 -30.49
CA TYR A 474 -3.24 13.63 -29.43
C TYR A 474 -4.30 14.73 -29.31
N GLU A 475 -4.76 14.95 -28.08
CA GLU A 475 -5.65 16.06 -27.72
C GLU A 475 -5.19 16.65 -26.39
N ASP A 476 -5.24 17.98 -26.25
CA ASP A 476 -4.73 18.74 -25.11
C ASP A 476 -5.83 19.48 -24.33
N TYR A 477 -7.03 18.89 -24.30
CA TYR A 477 -8.21 19.49 -23.66
C TYR A 477 -8.09 19.65 -22.14
N GLN A 478 -7.13 18.96 -21.49
CA GLN A 478 -7.00 18.96 -20.03
C GLN A 478 -6.07 20.08 -19.55
N ALA A 479 -6.67 21.17 -19.07
CA ALA A 479 -5.96 22.38 -18.67
C ALA A 479 -4.90 22.13 -17.59
N SER A 480 -5.22 21.33 -16.56
CA SER A 480 -4.29 21.03 -15.46
C SER A 480 -3.03 20.29 -15.93
N PHE A 481 -3.13 19.50 -17.00
CA PHE A 481 -1.98 18.80 -17.59
C PHE A 481 -1.07 19.79 -18.33
N VAL A 482 -1.66 20.74 -19.05
CA VAL A 482 -0.92 21.79 -19.74
C VAL A 482 -0.25 22.75 -18.75
N GLU A 483 -0.95 23.13 -17.68
CA GLU A 483 -0.42 23.98 -16.61
C GLU A 483 0.77 23.32 -15.89
N LEU A 484 0.66 22.03 -15.57
CA LEU A 484 1.76 21.25 -15.00
C LEU A 484 3.00 21.29 -15.89
N LEU A 485 2.84 21.02 -17.20
CA LEU A 485 3.96 21.04 -18.14
C LEU A 485 4.60 22.42 -18.27
N ARG A 486 3.83 23.52 -18.18
CA ARG A 486 4.37 24.89 -18.26
C ARG A 486 5.14 25.31 -17.02
N ALA A 487 4.93 24.64 -15.90
CA ALA A 487 5.62 24.91 -14.65
C ALA A 487 6.99 24.20 -14.55
N GLN A 488 7.24 23.21 -15.41
CA GLN A 488 8.52 22.52 -15.59
C GLN A 488 9.41 23.26 -16.57
#